data_AF-A0A1F9TIC7-F1
#
_entry.id   AF-A0A1F9TIC7-F1
#
_cell.length_a   1.000
_cell.length_b   1.000
_cell.length_c   1.000
_cell.angle_alpha   90.00
_cell.angle_beta   90.00
_cell.angle_gamma   90.00
#
_symmetry.space_group_name_H-M   'P 1'
#
loop_
_entity.id
_entity.type
_entity.pdbx_description
1 polymer ?
#
loop_
_entity_poly.entity_id
_entity_poly.type
_entity_poly.pdbx_seq_one_letter_code
_entity_poly.pdbx_strand_id
1 'polypeptide(L)'
;MKSALKITAYAALFAAGALAAAYYTLPVNRINMRSRLVMLGDFNGDNKWDQADAALLGAIAADPFSLPADTVFRADVNHNGLLDEEDLYFLGELYKTGDPYKTRDYFTGKKRAFPYPRDFFRYVPETEYIQRPVLAIEHPAEAASPLRFLGRLRVEKAFGYREELLREIYSEGIRFSLAYARRLPGLLPKEKEYSAVKIARCAALWKNGSEYELLLELMGLIEDAETLTVRDQPEFVAQSLYFRDHLREVLESKLYKDYSVGKAPAGEVFKAIEAHLLADMGIKADLANIAPPRDYKALKNYLDRARWQFYKSSASRHNFRRLLLFAQYDRRYLRAAARTTRKMEDAPLENHNLPMVLLFRRALEIKGGDKRAAVGLIDEAVRVPFAWVKVIPREKLPASVALENFLLPGNKEDGSDKSRHWNVFGGISLYKSPEESLRLALAREVKDFRDNPSPHAMTEFIRDTMANLNGIYYVVSIKPDLLAKK
;
A
#
# COMPACT_ATOMS: atom_id res chain seq x y z
N MET A 1 7.07 6.72 -64.49
CA MET A 1 7.94 7.28 -63.42
C MET A 1 7.19 7.74 -62.16
N LYS A 2 6.11 8.55 -62.24
CA LYS A 2 5.42 9.07 -61.03
C LYS A 2 4.73 8.01 -60.15
N SER A 3 4.27 6.88 -60.71
CA SER A 3 3.64 5.82 -59.88
C SER A 3 4.68 4.95 -59.16
N ALA A 4 5.79 4.61 -59.83
CA ALA A 4 6.88 3.84 -59.25
C ALA A 4 7.49 4.54 -58.01
N LEU A 5 7.64 5.87 -58.07
CA LEU A 5 8.15 6.68 -56.96
C LEU A 5 7.18 6.72 -55.76
N LYS A 6 5.86 6.73 -56.03
CA LYS A 6 4.83 6.67 -54.97
C LYS A 6 4.80 5.29 -54.30
N ILE A 7 4.92 4.23 -55.10
CA ILE A 7 4.94 2.85 -54.57
C ILE A 7 6.17 2.64 -53.68
N THR A 8 7.34 3.13 -54.10
CA THR A 8 8.55 3.06 -53.26
C THR A 8 8.43 3.91 -51.99
N ALA A 9 7.84 5.11 -52.07
CA ALA A 9 7.62 5.95 -50.88
C ALA A 9 6.64 5.29 -49.88
N TYR A 10 5.55 4.69 -50.36
CA TYR A 10 4.61 3.98 -49.49
C TYR A 10 5.21 2.70 -48.90
N ALA A 11 6.01 1.95 -49.68
CA ALA A 11 6.73 0.78 -49.17
C ALA A 11 7.75 1.17 -48.09
N ALA A 12 8.46 2.29 -48.26
CA ALA A 12 9.39 2.81 -47.27
C ALA A 12 8.67 3.28 -45.99
N LEU A 13 7.54 3.99 -46.11
CA LEU A 13 6.71 4.38 -44.98
C LEU A 13 6.12 3.17 -44.24
N PHE A 14 5.67 2.16 -44.97
CA PHE A 14 5.18 0.92 -44.38
C PHE A 14 6.30 0.15 -43.67
N ALA A 15 7.47 0.01 -44.29
CA ALA A 15 8.63 -0.62 -43.67
C ALA A 15 9.11 0.13 -42.43
N ALA A 16 9.16 1.47 -42.47
CA ALA A 16 9.48 2.29 -41.31
C ALA A 16 8.43 2.18 -40.20
N GLY A 17 7.14 2.16 -40.56
CA GLY A 17 6.05 1.92 -39.61
C GLY A 17 6.09 0.52 -38.99
N ALA A 18 6.39 -0.50 -39.79
CA ALA A 18 6.54 -1.88 -39.33
C ALA A 18 7.78 -2.08 -38.46
N LEU A 19 8.91 -1.44 -38.79
CA LEU A 19 10.13 -1.45 -37.99
C LEU A 19 9.95 -0.67 -36.68
N ALA A 20 9.26 0.47 -36.70
CA ALA A 20 8.91 1.21 -35.49
C ALA A 20 7.95 0.38 -34.63
N ALA A 21 6.89 -0.19 -35.21
CA ALA A 21 5.99 -1.09 -34.50
C ALA A 21 6.78 -2.27 -33.92
N ALA A 22 7.61 -2.96 -34.68
CA ALA A 22 8.45 -4.03 -34.19
C ALA A 22 9.41 -3.57 -33.08
N TYR A 23 10.05 -2.41 -33.19
CA TYR A 23 10.96 -1.90 -32.15
C TYR A 23 10.22 -1.54 -30.84
N TYR A 24 9.02 -0.96 -30.95
CA TYR A 24 8.20 -0.57 -29.79
C TYR A 24 7.31 -1.70 -29.26
N THR A 25 7.08 -2.78 -30.03
CA THR A 25 6.20 -3.92 -29.65
C THR A 25 6.94 -5.24 -29.45
N LEU A 26 8.10 -5.47 -30.09
CA LEU A 26 8.99 -6.56 -29.70
C LEU A 26 9.49 -6.23 -28.29
N PRO A 27 9.27 -7.11 -27.32
CA PRO A 27 9.79 -6.93 -25.98
C PRO A 27 11.31 -7.05 -26.06
N VAL A 28 12.01 -5.94 -26.32
CA VAL A 28 13.45 -5.81 -26.06
C VAL A 28 13.70 -5.65 -24.56
N ASN A 29 12.91 -6.35 -23.75
CA ASN A 29 13.29 -6.71 -22.39
C ASN A 29 14.03 -8.06 -22.48
N ARG A 30 15.13 -8.12 -23.24
CA ARG A 30 16.23 -8.93 -22.73
C ARG A 30 16.64 -8.22 -21.46
N ILE A 31 16.12 -8.69 -20.33
CA ILE A 31 16.53 -8.23 -19.02
C ILE A 31 18.04 -8.39 -19.04
N ASN A 32 18.78 -7.28 -19.10
CA ASN A 32 20.17 -7.31 -18.74
C ASN A 32 20.17 -7.71 -17.27
N MET A 33 20.27 -9.03 -17.03
CA MET A 33 20.36 -9.60 -15.71
C MET A 33 21.77 -9.29 -15.22
N ARG A 34 21.92 -8.09 -14.66
CA ARG A 34 23.04 -7.75 -13.82
C ARG A 34 22.69 -8.25 -12.43
N SER A 35 23.54 -9.10 -11.89
CA SER A 35 23.45 -9.54 -10.50
C SER A 35 24.61 -8.93 -9.73
N ARG A 36 24.32 -8.42 -8.54
CA ARG A 36 25.34 -8.05 -7.57
C ARG A 36 25.61 -9.25 -6.67
N LEU A 37 26.88 -9.49 -6.36
CA LEU A 37 27.25 -10.39 -5.27
C LEU A 37 27.06 -9.63 -3.96
N VAL A 38 26.32 -10.21 -3.03
CA VAL A 38 26.03 -9.64 -1.71
C VAL A 38 26.70 -10.51 -0.68
N MET A 39 27.52 -9.90 0.17
CA MET A 39 28.08 -10.53 1.35
C MET A 39 27.06 -10.42 2.49
N LEU A 40 26.54 -11.55 2.95
CA LEU A 40 25.60 -11.63 4.07
C LEU A 40 26.39 -11.44 5.37
N GLY A 41 25.81 -10.74 6.35
CA GLY A 41 26.51 -10.31 7.57
C GLY A 41 27.43 -9.09 7.42
N ASP A 42 27.77 -8.65 6.20
CA ASP A 42 28.45 -7.37 6.00
C ASP A 42 27.39 -6.25 6.02
N PHE A 43 27.21 -5.61 7.17
CA PHE A 43 26.16 -4.61 7.36
C PHE A 43 26.60 -3.20 7.01
N ASN A 44 27.90 -2.93 7.04
CA ASN A 44 28.47 -1.61 6.75
C ASN A 44 28.94 -1.44 5.28
N GLY A 45 29.04 -2.54 4.53
CA GLY A 45 29.41 -2.57 3.12
C GLY A 45 30.92 -2.50 2.84
N ASP A 46 31.78 -2.76 3.83
CA ASP A 46 33.23 -2.70 3.68
C ASP A 46 33.85 -4.01 3.17
N ASN A 47 33.01 -5.02 2.88
CA ASN A 47 33.37 -6.37 2.44
C ASN A 47 34.21 -7.14 3.46
N LYS A 48 33.95 -6.95 4.75
CA LYS A 48 34.52 -7.75 5.83
C LYS A 48 33.42 -8.27 6.74
N TRP A 49 33.80 -9.20 7.60
CA TRP A 49 33.03 -9.61 8.75
C TRP A 49 33.84 -9.25 9.98
N ASP A 50 33.45 -8.20 10.70
CA ASP A 50 34.25 -7.76 11.84
C ASP A 50 33.40 -7.26 13.02
N GLN A 51 34.07 -6.62 13.98
CA GLN A 51 33.42 -6.08 15.17
C GLN A 51 32.49 -4.90 14.88
N ALA A 52 32.69 -4.18 13.77
CA ALA A 52 31.76 -3.14 13.35
C ALA A 52 30.42 -3.75 12.90
N ASP A 53 30.45 -4.88 12.18
CA ASP A 53 29.22 -5.63 11.86
C ASP A 53 28.57 -6.22 13.10
N ALA A 54 29.36 -6.75 14.03
CA ALA A 54 28.86 -7.26 15.31
C ALA A 54 28.12 -6.18 16.11
N ALA A 55 28.63 -4.95 16.10
CA ALA A 55 27.97 -3.81 16.75
C ALA A 55 26.63 -3.44 16.09
N LEU A 56 26.51 -3.65 14.77
CA LEU A 56 25.27 -3.41 14.01
C LEU A 56 24.25 -4.56 14.15
N LEU A 57 24.69 -5.79 14.39
CA LEU A 57 23.81 -6.96 14.57
C LEU A 57 22.79 -6.74 15.68
N GLY A 58 23.21 -6.16 16.81
CA GLY A 58 22.31 -5.85 17.92
C GLY A 58 21.23 -4.83 17.54
N ALA A 59 21.57 -3.82 16.74
CA ALA A 59 20.60 -2.85 16.25
C ALA A 59 19.60 -3.47 15.26
N ILE A 60 20.06 -4.39 14.40
CA ILE A 60 19.21 -5.15 13.49
C ILE A 60 18.23 -6.04 14.26
N ALA A 61 18.68 -6.73 15.30
CA ALA A 61 17.80 -7.56 16.14
C ALA A 61 16.79 -6.72 16.93
N ALA A 62 17.18 -5.53 17.40
CA ALA A 62 16.33 -4.67 18.23
C ALA A 62 15.25 -3.88 17.46
N ASP A 63 15.53 -3.44 16.23
CA ASP A 63 14.53 -2.80 15.37
C ASP A 63 14.86 -2.95 13.88
N PRO A 64 14.62 -4.14 13.29
CA PRO A 64 14.86 -4.37 11.87
C PRO A 64 13.90 -3.56 10.98
N PHE A 65 12.81 -3.03 11.52
CA PHE A 65 11.84 -2.28 10.75
C PHE A 65 12.29 -0.85 10.45
N SER A 66 13.11 -0.28 11.33
CA SER A 66 13.75 1.03 11.14
C SER A 66 14.81 1.03 10.03
N LEU A 67 15.46 -0.11 9.77
CA LEU A 67 16.58 -0.22 8.85
C LEU A 67 16.16 -0.46 7.38
N PRO A 68 17.00 -0.12 6.40
CA PRO A 68 16.81 -0.50 5.00
C PRO A 68 16.63 -2.01 4.80
N ALA A 69 15.71 -2.40 3.91
CA ALA A 69 15.41 -3.82 3.68
C ALA A 69 16.65 -4.57 3.14
N ASP A 70 17.49 -3.90 2.37
CA ASP A 70 18.76 -4.41 1.86
C ASP A 70 19.85 -4.57 2.91
N THR A 71 19.76 -3.88 4.05
CA THR A 71 20.61 -4.11 5.22
C THR A 71 20.12 -5.33 6.00
N VAL A 72 18.83 -5.35 6.35
CA VAL A 72 18.25 -6.42 7.18
C VAL A 72 18.24 -7.77 6.46
N PHE A 73 18.04 -7.77 5.15
CA PHE A 73 18.15 -8.97 4.32
C PHE A 73 19.51 -9.67 4.44
N ARG A 74 20.59 -8.94 4.74
CA ARG A 74 21.92 -9.54 4.92
C ARG A 74 22.02 -10.37 6.20
N ALA A 75 21.04 -10.27 7.10
CA ALA A 75 21.01 -11.06 8.32
C ALA A 75 20.47 -12.49 8.11
N ASP A 76 19.68 -12.73 7.05
CA ASP A 76 19.14 -14.05 6.69
C ASP A 76 20.25 -14.91 6.05
N VAL A 77 21.10 -15.51 6.88
CA VAL A 77 22.29 -16.26 6.45
C VAL A 77 21.99 -17.72 6.13
N ASN A 78 20.89 -18.25 6.65
CA ASN A 78 20.41 -19.59 6.31
C ASN A 78 19.45 -19.60 5.09
N HIS A 79 19.12 -18.43 4.55
CA HIS A 79 18.29 -18.21 3.35
C HIS A 79 16.86 -18.76 3.48
N ASN A 80 16.34 -18.80 4.71
CA ASN A 80 14.99 -19.31 4.97
C ASN A 80 13.91 -18.20 4.91
N GLY A 81 14.31 -16.94 4.71
CA GLY A 81 13.41 -15.78 4.64
C GLY A 81 12.94 -15.28 6.01
N LEU A 82 13.55 -15.76 7.09
CA LEU A 82 13.32 -15.35 8.47
C LEU A 82 14.53 -14.57 8.99
N LEU A 83 14.31 -13.85 10.09
CA LEU A 83 15.35 -13.36 10.97
C LEU A 83 15.10 -14.08 12.29
N ASP A 84 15.85 -15.16 12.51
CA ASP A 84 15.68 -16.05 13.66
C ASP A 84 16.96 -16.17 14.51
N GLU A 85 16.89 -16.97 15.58
CA GLU A 85 18.02 -17.13 16.52
C GLU A 85 19.22 -17.85 15.87
N GLU A 86 18.98 -18.66 14.84
CA GLU A 86 20.05 -19.37 14.13
C GLU A 86 20.88 -18.38 13.30
N ASP A 87 20.22 -17.44 12.62
CA ASP A 87 20.88 -16.35 11.90
C ASP A 87 21.78 -15.52 12.82
N LEU A 88 21.21 -15.05 13.94
CA LEU A 88 21.95 -14.23 14.93
C LEU A 88 23.13 -15.01 15.51
N TYR A 89 22.95 -16.30 15.77
CA TYR A 89 24.00 -17.17 16.28
C TYR A 89 25.14 -17.35 15.27
N PHE A 90 24.83 -17.69 14.01
CA PHE A 90 25.87 -17.89 12.99
C PHE A 90 26.66 -16.62 12.70
N LEU A 91 25.98 -15.47 12.63
CA LEU A 91 26.64 -14.17 12.46
C LEU A 91 27.52 -13.83 13.66
N GLY A 92 27.01 -14.02 14.88
CA GLY A 92 27.79 -13.78 16.10
C GLY A 92 29.07 -14.62 16.17
N GLU A 93 29.04 -15.87 15.71
CA GLU A 93 30.22 -16.73 15.64
C GLU A 93 31.16 -16.38 14.48
N LEU A 94 30.63 -15.89 13.36
CA LEU A 94 31.42 -15.40 12.23
C LEU A 94 32.27 -14.18 12.64
N TYR A 95 31.69 -13.21 13.32
CA TYR A 95 32.38 -11.96 13.70
C TYR A 95 33.49 -12.13 14.73
N LYS A 96 33.55 -13.25 15.45
CA LYS A 96 34.65 -13.55 16.40
C LYS A 96 35.98 -13.77 15.69
N THR A 97 35.94 -14.32 14.48
CA THR A 97 37.15 -14.66 13.71
C THR A 97 37.31 -13.77 12.48
N GLY A 98 36.20 -13.25 11.95
CA GLY A 98 36.13 -12.55 10.66
C GLY A 98 36.44 -13.44 9.45
N ASP A 99 36.50 -14.76 9.65
CA ASP A 99 36.91 -15.73 8.64
C ASP A 99 35.99 -16.96 8.70
N PRO A 100 35.12 -17.15 7.68
CA PRO A 100 34.14 -18.22 7.68
C PRO A 100 34.79 -19.61 7.58
N TYR A 101 36.01 -19.73 7.04
CA TYR A 101 36.75 -20.99 7.02
C TYR A 101 37.18 -21.37 8.44
N LYS A 102 37.78 -20.43 9.18
CA LYS A 102 38.20 -20.66 10.57
C LYS A 102 37.03 -20.97 11.48
N THR A 103 35.92 -20.23 11.37
CA THR A 103 34.71 -20.51 12.16
C THR A 103 34.17 -21.90 11.84
N ARG A 104 34.14 -22.29 10.56
CA ARG A 104 33.71 -23.64 10.17
C ARG A 104 34.63 -24.74 10.71
N ASP A 105 35.94 -24.56 10.67
CA ASP A 105 36.89 -25.54 11.20
C ASP A 105 36.71 -25.74 12.70
N TYR A 106 36.48 -24.65 13.44
CA TYR A 106 36.14 -24.69 14.87
C TYR A 106 34.87 -25.50 15.14
N PHE A 107 33.80 -25.27 14.37
CA PHE A 107 32.54 -26.00 14.50
C PHE A 107 32.67 -27.48 14.14
N THR A 108 33.41 -27.77 13.06
CA THR A 108 33.70 -29.13 12.60
C THR A 108 34.48 -29.91 13.67
N GLY A 109 35.48 -29.28 14.28
CA GLY A 109 36.22 -29.86 15.42
C GLY A 109 35.32 -30.16 16.63
N LYS A 110 34.20 -29.45 16.78
CA LYS A 110 33.18 -29.69 17.80
C LYS A 110 32.03 -30.61 17.35
N LYS A 111 32.13 -31.23 16.17
CA LYS A 111 31.06 -32.05 15.56
C LYS A 111 29.73 -31.31 15.44
N ARG A 112 29.78 -29.99 15.22
CA ARG A 112 28.61 -29.14 14.97
C ARG A 112 28.62 -28.64 13.52
N ALA A 113 27.43 -28.40 12.98
CA ALA A 113 27.29 -27.81 11.66
C ALA A 113 27.46 -26.28 11.71
N PHE A 114 28.07 -25.73 10.67
CA PHE A 114 28.14 -24.30 10.37
C PHE A 114 27.94 -24.14 8.86
N PRO A 115 27.38 -23.02 8.36
CA PRO A 115 27.26 -22.78 6.93
C PRO A 115 28.61 -22.91 6.20
N TYR A 116 28.60 -23.23 4.90
CA TYR A 116 29.82 -23.16 4.12
C TYR A 116 30.18 -21.69 3.85
N PRO A 117 31.48 -21.34 3.71
CA PRO A 117 31.89 -19.98 3.40
C PRO A 117 31.15 -19.33 2.21
N ARG A 118 30.86 -20.12 1.17
CA ARG A 118 30.09 -19.65 0.00
C ARG A 118 28.63 -19.29 0.32
N ASP A 119 28.06 -19.85 1.38
CA ASP A 119 26.65 -19.66 1.74
C ASP A 119 26.43 -18.27 2.37
N PHE A 120 27.50 -17.60 2.83
CA PHE A 120 27.48 -16.19 3.23
C PHE A 120 27.52 -15.22 2.04
N PHE A 121 27.38 -15.72 0.81
CA PHE A 121 27.28 -14.88 -0.38
C PHE A 121 26.00 -15.19 -1.16
N ARG A 122 25.34 -14.14 -1.65
CA ARG A 122 24.13 -14.27 -2.47
C ARG A 122 24.21 -13.42 -3.72
N TYR A 123 23.91 -14.01 -4.87
CA TYR A 123 23.70 -13.26 -6.10
C TYR A 123 22.29 -12.69 -6.12
N VAL A 124 22.18 -11.37 -6.10
CA VAL A 124 20.90 -10.66 -6.15
C VAL A 124 20.83 -9.91 -7.49
N PRO A 125 19.90 -10.25 -8.40
CA PRO A 125 19.61 -9.45 -9.58
C PRO A 125 19.30 -8.00 -9.19
N GLU A 126 19.84 -7.02 -9.92
CA GLU A 126 19.48 -5.60 -9.77
C GLU A 126 17.98 -5.34 -10.01
N THR A 127 17.31 -6.33 -10.59
CA THR A 127 15.92 -6.32 -10.97
C THR A 127 15.03 -7.02 -9.97
N GLU A 128 15.59 -7.63 -8.93
CA GLU A 128 14.85 -8.35 -7.89
C GLU A 128 14.37 -7.39 -6.79
N TYR A 129 13.16 -7.62 -6.30
CA TYR A 129 12.66 -6.93 -5.10
C TYR A 129 13.23 -7.62 -3.87
N ILE A 130 13.99 -6.87 -3.06
CA ILE A 130 14.52 -7.39 -1.80
C ILE A 130 13.41 -7.37 -0.75
N GLN A 131 12.94 -8.56 -0.38
CA GLN A 131 12.04 -8.70 0.76
C GLN A 131 12.83 -8.64 2.07
N ARG A 132 12.26 -7.93 3.05
CA ARG A 132 12.74 -8.00 4.43
C ARG A 132 12.36 -9.38 5.01
N PRO A 133 13.29 -10.08 5.67
CA PRO A 133 12.97 -11.33 6.33
C PRO A 133 11.88 -11.16 7.40
N VAL A 134 11.10 -12.20 7.65
CA VAL A 134 10.08 -12.21 8.72
C VAL A 134 10.79 -12.29 10.06
N LEU A 135 10.48 -11.38 10.99
CA LEU A 135 11.02 -11.47 12.34
C LEU A 135 10.46 -12.71 13.05
N ALA A 136 11.34 -13.60 13.51
CA ALA A 136 10.98 -14.84 14.21
C ALA A 136 11.72 -15.04 15.54
N ILE A 137 12.60 -14.11 15.94
CA ILE A 137 13.25 -14.10 17.26
C ILE A 137 12.30 -13.73 18.39
N GLU A 138 12.63 -14.13 19.62
CA GLU A 138 11.95 -13.60 20.80
C GLU A 138 12.34 -12.14 21.02
N HIS A 139 11.35 -11.25 21.06
CA HIS A 139 11.62 -9.82 21.06
C HIS A 139 11.11 -9.11 22.33
N PRO A 140 11.92 -8.25 23.00
CA PRO A 140 11.51 -7.56 24.23
C PRO A 140 10.23 -6.71 24.10
N ALA A 141 9.96 -6.17 22.91
CA ALA A 141 8.74 -5.42 22.63
C ALA A 141 7.45 -6.24 22.79
N GLU A 142 7.54 -7.58 22.81
CA GLU A 142 6.42 -8.49 23.09
C GLU A 142 5.78 -8.19 24.45
N ALA A 143 6.59 -8.09 25.51
CA ALA A 143 6.11 -7.85 26.88
C ALA A 143 5.50 -6.44 27.05
N ALA A 144 6.09 -5.44 26.38
CA ALA A 144 5.63 -4.07 26.38
C ALA A 144 4.45 -3.81 25.42
N SER A 145 4.09 -4.79 24.59
CA SER A 145 3.10 -4.60 23.53
C SER A 145 1.69 -4.32 24.07
N PRO A 146 0.92 -3.41 23.45
CA PRO A 146 -0.52 -3.34 23.66
C PRO A 146 -1.26 -4.59 23.13
N LEU A 147 -0.67 -5.35 22.21
CA LEU A 147 -1.22 -6.59 21.67
C LEU A 147 -0.87 -7.76 22.62
N ARG A 148 -1.68 -7.94 23.67
CA ARG A 148 -1.42 -8.92 24.75
C ARG A 148 -1.38 -10.39 24.29
N PHE A 149 -1.78 -10.69 23.05
CA PHE A 149 -1.76 -12.03 22.50
C PHE A 149 -0.43 -12.44 21.85
N LEU A 150 0.51 -11.50 21.61
CA LEU A 150 1.73 -11.80 20.84
C LEU A 150 2.57 -12.95 21.41
N GLY A 151 2.74 -13.02 22.73
CA GLY A 151 3.53 -14.10 23.33
C GLY A 151 2.90 -15.47 23.20
N ARG A 152 1.56 -15.56 23.22
CA ARG A 152 0.85 -16.82 22.94
C ARG A 152 1.01 -17.20 21.47
N LEU A 153 0.92 -16.21 20.59
CA LEU A 153 0.99 -16.38 19.15
C LEU A 153 2.36 -16.88 18.69
N ARG A 154 3.46 -16.43 19.31
CA ARG A 154 4.83 -16.89 18.99
C ARG A 154 5.02 -18.39 19.24
N VAL A 155 4.46 -18.90 20.33
CA VAL A 155 4.65 -20.30 20.76
C VAL A 155 3.57 -21.25 20.24
N GLU A 156 2.56 -20.71 19.56
CA GLU A 156 1.47 -21.48 18.96
C GLU A 156 2.04 -22.42 17.88
N LYS A 157 1.79 -23.72 18.02
CA LYS A 157 2.21 -24.70 17.02
C LYS A 157 1.23 -24.70 15.86
N ALA A 158 1.75 -24.51 14.66
CA ALA A 158 1.02 -24.61 13.41
C ALA A 158 1.90 -25.30 12.35
N PHE A 159 1.31 -25.59 11.19
CA PHE A 159 2.01 -26.18 10.06
C PHE A 159 1.54 -25.55 8.75
N GLY A 160 2.41 -25.58 7.74
CA GLY A 160 2.11 -25.09 6.39
C GLY A 160 1.69 -23.61 6.40
N TYR A 161 0.65 -23.29 5.63
CA TYR A 161 0.19 -21.91 5.46
C TYR A 161 -0.14 -21.18 6.77
N ARG A 162 -0.72 -21.91 7.75
CA ARG A 162 -1.07 -21.32 9.04
C ARG A 162 0.17 -20.89 9.82
N GLU A 163 1.24 -21.66 9.77
CA GLU A 163 2.51 -21.33 10.44
C GLU A 163 3.14 -20.07 9.85
N GLU A 164 3.18 -19.96 8.53
CA GLU A 164 3.63 -18.75 7.83
C GLU A 164 2.82 -17.53 8.26
N LEU A 165 1.49 -17.68 8.31
CA LEU A 165 0.58 -16.61 8.69
C LEU A 165 0.80 -16.15 10.14
N LEU A 166 0.96 -17.08 11.09
CA LEU A 166 1.27 -16.75 12.47
C LEU A 166 2.63 -16.04 12.60
N ARG A 167 3.66 -16.46 11.87
CA ARG A 167 4.96 -15.76 11.86
C ARG A 167 4.84 -14.34 11.32
N GLU A 168 4.10 -14.15 10.23
CA GLU A 168 3.82 -12.81 9.69
C GLU A 168 3.06 -11.93 10.67
N ILE A 169 2.04 -12.46 11.35
CA ILE A 169 1.29 -11.75 12.38
C ILE A 169 2.20 -11.37 13.56
N TYR A 170 3.08 -12.28 14.00
CA TYR A 170 4.05 -11.99 15.05
C TYR A 170 4.98 -10.84 14.64
N SER A 171 5.60 -10.96 13.46
CA SER A 171 6.52 -9.97 12.92
C SER A 171 5.86 -8.58 12.77
N GLU A 172 4.66 -8.52 12.20
CA GLU A 172 3.90 -7.26 12.09
C GLU A 172 3.46 -6.77 13.49
N GLY A 173 3.11 -7.66 14.41
CA GLY A 173 2.79 -7.32 15.80
C GLY A 173 3.95 -6.66 16.55
N ILE A 174 5.17 -7.17 16.39
CA ILE A 174 6.38 -6.54 16.95
C ILE A 174 6.66 -5.19 16.28
N ARG A 175 6.56 -5.11 14.94
CA ARG A 175 6.68 -3.86 14.20
C ARG A 175 5.72 -2.78 14.71
N PHE A 176 4.45 -3.15 14.88
CA PHE A 176 3.44 -2.26 15.47
C PHE A 176 3.85 -1.82 16.87
N SER A 177 4.27 -2.75 17.72
CA SER A 177 4.63 -2.46 19.12
C SER A 177 5.77 -1.43 19.21
N LEU A 178 6.79 -1.59 18.37
CA LEU A 178 7.91 -0.65 18.26
C LEU A 178 7.46 0.72 17.73
N ALA A 179 6.67 0.75 16.65
CA ALA A 179 6.16 2.00 16.07
C ALA A 179 5.23 2.74 17.04
N TYR A 180 4.33 2.02 17.70
CA TYR A 180 3.40 2.55 18.69
C TYR A 180 4.12 3.13 19.90
N ALA A 181 5.09 2.40 20.46
CA ALA A 181 5.87 2.88 21.60
C ALA A 181 6.60 4.21 21.30
N ARG A 182 7.21 4.33 20.10
CA ARG A 182 7.85 5.58 19.65
C ARG A 182 6.88 6.75 19.56
N ARG A 183 5.63 6.49 19.18
CA ARG A 183 4.63 7.53 18.95
C ARG A 183 3.75 7.86 20.13
N LEU A 184 3.58 6.93 21.06
CA LEU A 184 2.67 7.05 22.20
C LEU A 184 2.79 8.41 22.94
N PRO A 185 4.01 8.96 23.20
CA PRO A 185 4.13 10.26 23.84
C PRO A 185 3.54 11.43 23.04
N GLY A 186 3.48 11.30 21.71
CA GLY A 186 3.01 12.33 20.79
C GLY A 186 1.59 12.12 20.25
N LEU A 187 0.90 11.04 20.61
CA LEU A 187 -0.46 10.81 20.13
C LEU A 187 -1.46 11.79 20.76
N LEU A 188 -2.30 12.40 19.93
CA LEU A 188 -3.45 13.19 20.38
C LEU A 188 -4.49 12.28 21.05
N PRO A 189 -5.35 12.82 21.95
CA PRO A 189 -6.40 12.02 22.60
C PRO A 189 -7.24 11.22 21.61
N LYS A 190 -7.62 11.81 20.48
CA LYS A 190 -8.42 11.14 19.45
C LYS A 190 -7.65 10.05 18.71
N GLU A 191 -6.36 10.25 18.43
CA GLU A 191 -5.50 9.21 17.85
C GLU A 191 -5.39 8.02 18.81
N LYS A 192 -5.34 8.27 20.13
CA LYS A 192 -5.35 7.22 21.15
C LYS A 192 -6.67 6.44 21.14
N GLU A 193 -7.82 7.11 21.06
CA GLU A 193 -9.14 6.45 20.95
C GLU A 193 -9.22 5.54 19.72
N TYR A 194 -8.89 6.05 18.53
CA TYR A 194 -8.90 5.24 17.31
C TYR A 194 -7.92 4.06 17.39
N SER A 195 -6.73 4.28 17.96
CA SER A 195 -5.76 3.19 18.16
C SER A 195 -6.31 2.11 19.09
N ALA A 196 -7.00 2.49 20.17
CA ALA A 196 -7.58 1.55 21.13
C ALA A 196 -8.68 0.68 20.49
N VAL A 197 -9.54 1.27 19.64
CA VAL A 197 -10.56 0.54 18.89
C VAL A 197 -9.93 -0.52 17.97
N LYS A 198 -8.89 -0.15 17.20
CA LYS A 198 -8.20 -1.10 16.30
C LYS A 198 -7.43 -2.18 17.05
N ILE A 199 -6.80 -1.84 18.18
CA ILE A 199 -6.14 -2.81 19.06
C ILE A 199 -7.17 -3.83 19.61
N ALA A 200 -8.33 -3.35 20.07
CA ALA A 200 -9.40 -4.22 20.55
C ALA A 200 -9.93 -5.13 19.43
N ARG A 201 -10.06 -4.61 18.20
CA ARG A 201 -10.42 -5.41 17.03
C ARG A 201 -9.39 -6.51 16.73
N CYS A 202 -8.10 -6.21 16.77
CA CYS A 202 -7.04 -7.21 16.62
C CYS A 202 -7.18 -8.33 17.67
N ALA A 203 -7.44 -7.97 18.93
CA ALA A 203 -7.66 -8.95 19.99
C ALA A 203 -8.91 -9.82 19.75
N ALA A 204 -9.99 -9.24 19.21
CA ALA A 204 -11.19 -9.98 18.85
C ALA A 204 -10.95 -10.94 17.67
N LEU A 205 -10.25 -10.49 16.62
CA LEU A 205 -9.90 -11.32 15.46
C LEU A 205 -9.00 -12.50 15.87
N TRP A 206 -8.03 -12.25 16.74
CA TRP A 206 -7.21 -13.32 17.34
C TRP A 206 -8.07 -14.34 18.10
N LYS A 207 -8.94 -13.88 19.00
CA LYS A 207 -9.82 -14.75 19.78
C LYS A 207 -10.74 -15.60 18.90
N ASN A 208 -11.15 -15.08 17.75
CA ASN A 208 -12.02 -15.76 16.79
C ASN A 208 -11.24 -16.67 15.80
N GLY A 209 -9.91 -16.75 15.89
CA GLY A 209 -9.10 -17.52 14.94
C GLY A 209 -9.10 -16.94 13.51
N SER A 210 -9.47 -15.66 13.35
CA SER A 210 -9.54 -14.97 12.05
C SER A 210 -8.18 -14.42 11.64
N GLU A 211 -7.19 -15.31 11.49
CA GLU A 211 -5.76 -14.97 11.36
C GLU A 211 -5.45 -14.10 10.12
N TYR A 212 -6.08 -14.37 8.98
CA TYR A 212 -5.83 -13.57 7.77
C TYR A 212 -6.35 -12.14 7.92
N GLU A 213 -7.57 -11.98 8.44
CA GLU A 213 -8.13 -10.66 8.72
C GLU A 213 -7.36 -9.94 9.84
N LEU A 214 -6.82 -10.68 10.82
CA LEU A 214 -5.92 -10.14 11.84
C LEU A 214 -4.66 -9.57 11.22
N LEU A 215 -4.02 -10.29 10.28
CA LEU A 215 -2.84 -9.79 9.58
C LEU A 215 -3.16 -8.49 8.83
N LEU A 216 -4.28 -8.41 8.11
CA LEU A 216 -4.68 -7.22 7.38
C LEU A 216 -4.95 -6.03 8.30
N GLU A 217 -5.65 -6.25 9.41
CA GLU A 217 -5.91 -5.21 10.41
C GLU A 217 -4.61 -4.68 11.03
N LEU A 218 -3.68 -5.58 11.37
CA LEU A 218 -2.37 -5.21 11.91
C LEU A 218 -1.54 -4.42 10.91
N MET A 219 -1.51 -4.83 9.65
CA MET A 219 -0.84 -4.08 8.59
C MET A 219 -1.39 -2.65 8.50
N GLY A 220 -2.71 -2.46 8.53
CA GLY A 220 -3.32 -1.13 8.57
C GLY A 220 -2.94 -0.32 9.81
N LEU A 221 -2.94 -0.96 10.98
CA LEU A 221 -2.55 -0.33 12.25
C LEU A 221 -1.08 0.11 12.27
N ILE A 222 -0.21 -0.63 11.58
CA ILE A 222 1.21 -0.27 11.39
C ILE A 222 1.36 0.91 10.46
N GLU A 223 0.59 0.99 9.37
CA GLU A 223 0.62 2.17 8.50
C GLU A 223 0.22 3.43 9.27
N ASP A 224 -0.80 3.33 10.12
CA ASP A 224 -1.20 4.43 11.01
C ASP A 224 -0.07 4.79 11.97
N ALA A 225 0.50 3.79 12.65
CA ALA A 225 1.56 3.99 13.63
C ALA A 225 2.85 4.54 13.01
N GLU A 226 3.24 4.15 11.81
CA GLU A 226 4.51 4.59 11.24
C GLU A 226 4.40 5.91 10.48
N THR A 227 3.24 6.24 9.92
CA THR A 227 3.18 7.29 8.89
C THR A 227 2.13 8.35 9.13
N LEU A 228 1.09 8.06 9.91
CA LEU A 228 -0.12 8.87 9.88
C LEU A 228 -0.19 9.84 11.04
N THR A 229 -0.28 11.14 10.77
CA THR A 229 -0.62 12.12 11.80
C THR A 229 -1.46 13.25 11.26
N VAL A 230 -2.45 13.67 12.06
CA VAL A 230 -3.26 14.86 11.77
C VAL A 230 -2.64 16.13 12.35
N ARG A 231 -1.51 16.01 13.05
CA ARG A 231 -0.77 17.17 13.56
C ARG A 231 -0.30 18.02 12.38
N ASP A 232 -0.45 19.34 12.54
CA ASP A 232 -0.10 20.33 11.53
C ASP A 232 -0.92 20.20 10.21
N GLN A 233 -2.01 19.42 10.21
CA GLN A 233 -2.96 19.34 9.10
C GLN A 233 -4.18 20.22 9.37
N PRO A 234 -4.90 20.68 8.31
CA PRO A 234 -6.18 21.36 8.48
C PRO A 234 -7.16 20.51 9.28
N GLU A 235 -7.94 21.12 10.17
CA GLU A 235 -8.95 20.43 10.99
C GLU A 235 -9.91 19.59 10.14
N PHE A 236 -10.26 20.11 8.96
CA PHE A 236 -11.05 19.43 7.93
C PHE A 236 -10.59 18.00 7.64
N VAL A 237 -9.29 17.72 7.68
CA VAL A 237 -8.74 16.40 7.41
C VAL A 237 -9.13 15.42 8.50
N ALA A 238 -9.07 15.82 9.77
CA ALA A 238 -9.55 15.00 10.88
C ALA A 238 -11.08 14.85 10.84
N GLN A 239 -11.81 15.93 10.51
CA GLN A 239 -13.26 15.93 10.34
C GLN A 239 -13.75 14.91 9.30
N SER A 240 -12.95 14.66 8.25
CA SER A 240 -13.29 13.67 7.20
C SER A 240 -13.53 12.25 7.74
N LEU A 241 -12.91 11.88 8.86
CA LEU A 241 -13.16 10.59 9.52
C LEU A 241 -14.54 10.53 10.17
N TYR A 242 -14.96 11.61 10.83
CA TYR A 242 -16.28 11.67 11.48
C TYR A 242 -17.39 11.57 10.44
N PHE A 243 -17.27 12.35 9.36
CA PHE A 243 -18.25 12.29 8.29
C PHE A 243 -18.28 10.91 7.62
N ARG A 244 -17.12 10.26 7.42
CA ARG A 244 -17.06 8.87 6.93
C ARG A 244 -17.78 7.91 7.87
N ASP A 245 -17.57 8.03 9.18
CA ASP A 245 -18.19 7.15 10.18
C ASP A 245 -19.71 7.36 10.22
N HIS A 246 -20.21 8.60 10.14
CA HIS A 246 -21.64 8.88 10.00
C HIS A 246 -22.24 8.36 8.67
N LEU A 247 -21.50 8.39 7.56
CA LEU A 247 -21.96 7.78 6.30
C LEU A 247 -22.18 6.26 6.45
N ARG A 248 -21.34 5.59 7.25
CA ARG A 248 -21.53 4.18 7.58
C ARG A 248 -22.79 3.97 8.42
N GLU A 249 -23.02 4.81 9.42
CA GLU A 249 -24.24 4.77 10.24
C GLU A 249 -25.50 4.97 9.38
N VAL A 250 -25.45 5.87 8.39
CA VAL A 250 -26.55 6.05 7.42
C VAL A 250 -26.82 4.73 6.68
N LEU A 251 -25.80 4.04 6.16
CA LEU A 251 -25.98 2.74 5.48
C LEU A 251 -26.61 1.66 6.38
N GLU A 252 -26.28 1.67 7.67
CA GLU A 252 -26.78 0.69 8.65
C GLU A 252 -28.16 1.06 9.23
N SER A 253 -28.60 2.30 9.00
CA SER A 253 -29.80 2.89 9.59
C SER A 253 -31.11 2.26 9.12
N LYS A 254 -32.17 2.45 9.93
CA LYS A 254 -33.54 2.11 9.53
C LYS A 254 -33.99 2.92 8.30
N LEU A 255 -33.58 4.18 8.18
CA LEU A 255 -33.90 5.03 7.03
C LEU A 255 -33.42 4.38 5.73
N TYR A 256 -32.19 3.88 5.72
CA TYR A 256 -31.63 3.23 4.53
C TYR A 256 -32.29 1.87 4.23
N LYS A 257 -32.64 1.11 5.26
CA LYS A 257 -33.44 -0.11 5.11
C LYS A 257 -34.80 0.19 4.49
N ASP A 258 -35.49 1.24 4.94
CA ASP A 258 -36.77 1.66 4.38
C ASP A 258 -36.63 2.17 2.93
N TYR A 259 -35.57 2.93 2.61
CA TYR A 259 -35.26 3.34 1.24
C TYR A 259 -34.99 2.15 0.30
N SER A 260 -34.19 1.17 0.74
CA SER A 260 -33.81 0.03 -0.13
C SER A 260 -34.98 -0.88 -0.50
N VAL A 261 -36.06 -0.87 0.28
CA VAL A 261 -37.32 -1.56 -0.02
C VAL A 261 -38.41 -0.64 -0.57
N GLY A 262 -38.08 0.61 -0.93
CA GLY A 262 -38.99 1.56 -1.57
C GLY A 262 -39.99 2.26 -0.63
N LYS A 263 -39.82 2.18 0.69
CA LYS A 263 -40.67 2.84 1.69
C LYS A 263 -40.26 4.27 2.01
N ALA A 264 -39.06 4.69 1.63
CA ALA A 264 -38.57 6.06 1.75
C ALA A 264 -37.99 6.54 0.41
N PRO A 265 -38.12 7.84 0.06
CA PRO A 265 -37.51 8.40 -1.15
C PRO A 265 -36.01 8.66 -0.97
N ALA A 266 -35.26 8.65 -2.08
CA ALA A 266 -33.82 8.95 -2.08
C ALA A 266 -33.49 10.34 -1.47
N GLY A 267 -34.40 11.31 -1.62
CA GLY A 267 -34.24 12.65 -1.06
C GLY A 267 -34.16 12.69 0.46
N GLU A 268 -34.77 11.73 1.17
CA GLU A 268 -34.63 11.64 2.63
C GLU A 268 -33.24 11.13 3.03
N VAL A 269 -32.67 10.19 2.27
CA VAL A 269 -31.29 9.72 2.46
C VAL A 269 -30.30 10.86 2.21
N PHE A 270 -30.49 11.64 1.13
CA PHE A 270 -29.63 12.80 0.86
C PHE A 270 -29.72 13.86 1.96
N LYS A 271 -30.91 14.17 2.48
CA LYS A 271 -31.05 15.12 3.60
C LYS A 271 -30.32 14.67 4.86
N ALA A 272 -30.33 13.37 5.17
CA ALA A 272 -29.56 12.84 6.29
C ALA A 272 -28.05 13.06 6.08
N ILE A 273 -27.55 12.78 4.87
CA ILE A 273 -26.14 12.99 4.51
C ILE A 273 -25.77 14.49 4.54
N GLU A 274 -26.63 15.38 4.04
CA GLU A 274 -26.45 16.83 4.08
C GLU A 274 -26.39 17.38 5.51
N ALA A 275 -27.18 16.82 6.43
CA ALA A 275 -27.13 17.18 7.84
C ALA A 275 -25.77 16.84 8.47
N HIS A 276 -25.23 15.65 8.19
CA HIS A 276 -23.90 15.26 8.62
C HIS A 276 -22.79 16.09 7.94
N LEU A 277 -22.90 16.37 6.63
CA LEU A 277 -21.96 17.27 5.92
C LEU A 277 -21.87 18.66 6.59
N LEU A 278 -23.02 19.21 6.98
CA LEU A 278 -23.06 20.50 7.65
C LEU A 278 -22.47 20.41 9.07
N ALA A 279 -22.86 19.40 9.84
CA ALA A 279 -22.44 19.23 11.23
C ALA A 279 -20.94 18.93 11.37
N ASP A 280 -20.43 18.00 10.55
CA ASP A 280 -19.06 17.49 10.67
C ASP A 280 -18.05 18.33 9.90
N MET A 281 -18.43 18.81 8.71
CA MET A 281 -17.50 19.45 7.76
C MET A 281 -17.80 20.93 7.52
N GLY A 282 -18.89 21.48 8.06
CA GLY A 282 -19.33 22.85 7.79
C GLY A 282 -19.78 23.08 6.34
N ILE A 283 -20.05 22.03 5.55
CA ILE A 283 -20.40 22.15 4.14
C ILE A 283 -21.92 22.17 3.98
N LYS A 284 -22.46 23.31 3.56
CA LYS A 284 -23.84 23.40 3.07
C LYS A 284 -23.90 22.90 1.62
N ALA A 285 -24.54 21.75 1.42
CA ALA A 285 -24.76 21.15 0.10
C ALA A 285 -26.25 20.95 -0.16
N ASP A 286 -26.63 21.05 -1.44
CA ASP A 286 -27.88 20.52 -1.98
C ASP A 286 -27.47 19.38 -2.91
N LEU A 287 -27.34 18.17 -2.37
CA LEU A 287 -26.91 16.99 -3.11
C LEU A 287 -27.92 16.66 -4.22
N ALA A 288 -29.21 16.89 -3.96
CA ALA A 288 -30.26 16.66 -4.95
C ALA A 288 -30.05 17.52 -6.21
N ASN A 289 -29.55 18.75 -6.07
CA ASN A 289 -29.36 19.71 -7.18
C ASN A 289 -27.91 20.15 -7.42
N ILE A 290 -26.91 19.49 -6.84
CA ILE A 290 -25.50 19.86 -7.02
C ILE A 290 -25.13 19.89 -8.50
N ALA A 291 -24.44 20.96 -8.90
CA ALA A 291 -23.95 21.14 -10.26
C ALA A 291 -22.87 20.08 -10.58
N PRO A 292 -22.69 19.71 -11.85
CA PRO A 292 -21.63 18.79 -12.24
C PRO A 292 -20.23 19.32 -11.87
N PRO A 293 -19.26 18.44 -11.63
CA PRO A 293 -17.99 18.79 -10.97
C PRO A 293 -17.10 19.77 -11.75
N ARG A 294 -17.16 19.83 -13.09
CA ARG A 294 -16.37 20.78 -13.90
C ARG A 294 -17.06 21.20 -15.19
N ASP A 295 -16.92 22.48 -15.53
CA ASP A 295 -17.09 22.97 -16.90
C ASP A 295 -15.72 23.01 -17.61
N TYR A 296 -15.53 22.14 -18.60
CA TYR A 296 -14.29 22.08 -19.38
C TYR A 296 -14.03 23.31 -20.24
N LYS A 297 -14.97 24.26 -20.33
CA LYS A 297 -14.78 25.53 -21.03
C LYS A 297 -14.02 26.57 -20.20
N ALA A 298 -13.87 26.37 -18.90
CA ALA A 298 -13.17 27.31 -18.02
C ALA A 298 -11.64 27.14 -18.08
N LEU A 299 -10.91 28.20 -18.43
CA LEU A 299 -9.44 28.21 -18.56
C LEU A 299 -8.71 27.71 -17.30
N LYS A 300 -9.23 28.03 -16.10
CA LYS A 300 -8.68 27.59 -14.81
C LYS A 300 -8.55 26.06 -14.72
N ASN A 301 -9.48 25.32 -15.32
CA ASN A 301 -9.45 23.86 -15.33
C ASN A 301 -8.31 23.29 -16.19
N TYR A 302 -7.84 24.02 -17.20
CA TYR A 302 -6.68 23.64 -17.99
C TYR A 302 -5.37 23.86 -17.24
N LEU A 303 -5.26 24.95 -16.47
CA LEU A 303 -4.10 25.22 -15.62
C LEU A 303 -3.93 24.16 -14.53
N ASP A 304 -5.02 23.81 -13.83
CA ASP A 304 -5.03 22.73 -12.83
C ASP A 304 -4.60 21.40 -13.45
N ARG A 305 -5.08 21.11 -14.68
CA ARG A 305 -4.72 19.90 -15.42
C ARG A 305 -3.25 19.91 -15.87
N ALA A 306 -2.72 21.03 -16.32
CA ALA A 306 -1.32 21.15 -16.73
C ALA A 306 -0.38 20.89 -15.54
N ARG A 307 -0.69 21.46 -14.37
CA ARG A 307 0.06 21.20 -13.14
C ARG A 307 0.00 19.72 -12.75
N TRP A 308 -1.16 19.09 -12.85
CA TRP A 308 -1.29 17.65 -12.60
C TRP A 308 -0.48 16.79 -13.57
N GLN A 309 -0.48 17.15 -14.86
CA GLN A 309 0.28 16.45 -15.89
C GLN A 309 1.80 16.54 -15.68
N PHE A 310 2.30 17.66 -15.16
CA PHE A 310 3.71 17.81 -14.81
C PHE A 310 4.19 16.74 -13.81
N TYR A 311 3.42 16.46 -12.77
CA TYR A 311 3.82 15.46 -11.78
C TYR A 311 3.76 14.03 -12.34
N LYS A 312 2.84 13.75 -13.27
CA LYS A 312 2.80 12.47 -13.99
C LYS A 312 4.03 12.29 -14.88
N SER A 313 4.39 13.32 -15.65
CA SER A 313 5.56 13.26 -16.54
C SER A 313 6.90 13.26 -15.81
N SER A 314 6.92 13.60 -14.51
CA SER A 314 8.13 13.48 -13.66
C SER A 314 8.53 12.02 -13.33
N ALA A 315 7.69 11.03 -13.65
CA ALA A 315 7.97 9.63 -13.37
C ALA A 315 8.93 9.02 -14.40
N SER A 316 10.11 8.58 -13.95
CA SER A 316 11.07 7.87 -14.79
C SER A 316 10.73 6.38 -14.92
N ARG A 317 11.27 5.71 -15.95
CA ARG A 317 11.19 4.25 -16.11
C ARG A 317 11.70 3.50 -14.86
N HIS A 318 12.73 4.03 -14.20
CA HIS A 318 13.27 3.47 -12.97
C HIS A 318 12.25 3.52 -11.82
N ASN A 319 11.54 4.64 -11.66
CA ASN A 319 10.50 4.78 -10.64
C ASN A 319 9.35 3.79 -10.86
N PHE A 320 8.88 3.63 -12.10
CA PHE A 320 7.86 2.63 -12.44
C PHE A 320 8.30 1.22 -12.10
N ARG A 321 9.55 0.88 -12.47
CA ARG A 321 10.08 -0.46 -12.19
C ARG A 321 10.10 -0.74 -10.69
N ARG A 322 10.53 0.23 -9.86
CA ARG A 322 10.54 0.07 -8.40
C ARG A 322 9.14 -0.12 -7.81
N LEU A 323 8.13 0.58 -8.34
CA LEU A 323 6.74 0.42 -7.90
C LEU A 323 6.13 -0.91 -8.37
N LEU A 324 6.42 -1.32 -9.60
CA LEU A 324 6.02 -2.62 -10.15
C LEU A 324 6.60 -3.78 -9.35
N LEU A 325 7.91 -3.74 -9.07
CA LEU A 325 8.58 -4.76 -8.27
C LEU A 325 7.97 -4.85 -6.88
N PHE A 326 7.64 -3.72 -6.24
CA PHE A 326 6.90 -3.74 -4.98
C PHE A 326 5.54 -4.43 -5.14
N ALA A 327 4.74 -4.02 -6.12
CA ALA A 327 3.39 -4.59 -6.31
C ALA A 327 3.40 -6.09 -6.66
N GLN A 328 4.49 -6.58 -7.26
CA GLN A 328 4.62 -7.98 -7.69
C GLN A 328 5.21 -8.91 -6.61
N TYR A 329 6.02 -8.36 -5.72
CA TYR A 329 6.83 -9.18 -4.82
C TYR A 329 6.70 -8.81 -3.35
N ASP A 330 6.18 -7.64 -2.98
CA ASP A 330 6.04 -7.30 -1.58
C ASP A 330 4.93 -8.11 -0.92
N ARG A 331 5.28 -8.91 0.08
CA ARG A 331 4.35 -9.81 0.76
C ARG A 331 3.17 -9.06 1.38
N ARG A 332 3.41 -7.90 2.01
CA ARG A 332 2.34 -7.10 2.64
C ARG A 332 1.38 -6.61 1.55
N TYR A 333 1.89 -6.09 0.44
CA TYR A 333 1.04 -5.67 -0.67
C TYR A 333 0.22 -6.84 -1.24
N LEU A 334 0.86 -7.98 -1.52
CA LEU A 334 0.19 -9.16 -2.08
C LEU A 334 -0.88 -9.72 -1.13
N ARG A 335 -0.62 -9.75 0.19
CA ARG A 335 -1.61 -10.13 1.21
C ARG A 335 -2.82 -9.22 1.17
N ALA A 336 -2.62 -7.90 1.16
CA ALA A 336 -3.71 -6.94 1.09
C ALA A 336 -4.49 -7.04 -0.23
N ALA A 337 -3.79 -7.24 -1.35
CA ALA A 337 -4.39 -7.35 -2.67
C ALA A 337 -5.19 -8.66 -2.85
N ALA A 338 -4.76 -9.76 -2.24
CA ALA A 338 -5.39 -11.07 -2.40
C ALA A 338 -6.75 -11.23 -1.71
N ARG A 339 -7.25 -10.22 -0.97
CA ARG A 339 -8.55 -10.30 -0.27
C ARG A 339 -9.70 -10.42 -1.27
N THR A 340 -10.49 -11.48 -1.17
CA THR A 340 -11.53 -11.88 -2.15
C THR A 340 -12.98 -11.58 -1.74
N THR A 341 -13.22 -10.67 -0.79
CA THR A 341 -14.59 -10.32 -0.34
C THR A 341 -15.50 -9.95 -1.52
N ARG A 342 -16.78 -10.34 -1.46
CA ARG A 342 -17.76 -9.95 -2.48
C ARG A 342 -18.01 -8.45 -2.41
N LYS A 343 -18.23 -7.83 -3.58
CA LYS A 343 -18.64 -6.43 -3.67
C LYS A 343 -19.93 -6.24 -2.84
N MET A 344 -20.05 -5.12 -2.11
CA MET A 344 -21.19 -4.75 -1.25
C MET A 344 -21.31 -5.44 0.12
N GLU A 345 -20.69 -6.61 0.34
CA GLU A 345 -20.81 -7.33 1.63
C GLU A 345 -19.90 -6.78 2.74
N ASP A 346 -18.90 -5.96 2.38
CA ASP A 346 -18.00 -5.28 3.32
C ASP A 346 -18.21 -3.77 3.24
N ALA A 347 -19.33 -3.32 3.82
CA ALA A 347 -19.76 -1.93 3.89
C ALA A 347 -18.74 -0.99 4.60
N PRO A 348 -18.00 -1.40 5.64
CA PRO A 348 -17.02 -0.54 6.31
C PRO A 348 -15.84 -0.08 5.44
N LEU A 349 -15.50 -0.82 4.37
CA LEU A 349 -14.36 -0.58 3.45
C LEU A 349 -12.97 -0.44 4.11
N GLU A 350 -12.82 -0.77 5.40
CA GLU A 350 -11.61 -0.43 6.17
C GLU A 350 -10.35 -1.10 5.61
N ASN A 351 -10.43 -2.40 5.32
CA ASN A 351 -9.30 -3.17 4.78
C ASN A 351 -9.16 -3.05 3.25
N HIS A 352 -10.16 -2.49 2.56
CA HIS A 352 -10.12 -2.31 1.11
C HIS A 352 -9.20 -1.18 0.63
N ASN A 353 -8.86 -0.24 1.51
CA ASN A 353 -7.93 0.84 1.20
C ASN A 353 -6.46 0.44 1.41
N LEU A 354 -6.19 -0.64 2.14
CA LEU A 354 -4.85 -1.03 2.54
C LEU A 354 -3.87 -1.22 1.35
N PRO A 355 -4.26 -1.83 0.21
CA PRO A 355 -3.39 -1.89 -0.96
C PRO A 355 -2.97 -0.49 -1.46
N MET A 356 -3.90 0.48 -1.46
CA MET A 356 -3.62 1.85 -1.88
C MET A 356 -2.75 2.61 -0.87
N VAL A 357 -2.96 2.40 0.44
CA VAL A 357 -2.09 2.94 1.50
C VAL A 357 -0.65 2.48 1.27
N LEU A 358 -0.45 1.16 1.07
CA LEU A 358 0.86 0.55 0.87
C LEU A 358 1.53 1.03 -0.43
N LEU A 359 0.78 1.13 -1.53
CA LEU A 359 1.30 1.69 -2.79
C LEU A 359 1.67 3.16 -2.66
N PHE A 360 0.84 3.97 -1.99
CA PHE A 360 1.10 5.38 -1.79
C PHE A 360 2.36 5.61 -0.95
N ARG A 361 2.51 4.86 0.14
CA ARG A 361 3.73 4.84 0.93
C ARG A 361 4.95 4.49 0.08
N ARG A 362 4.86 3.44 -0.74
CA ARG A 362 5.96 3.05 -1.62
C ARG A 362 6.29 4.14 -2.65
N ALA A 363 5.27 4.77 -3.22
CA ALA A 363 5.46 5.87 -4.17
C ALA A 363 6.12 7.09 -3.51
N LEU A 364 5.79 7.40 -2.25
CA LEU A 364 6.47 8.44 -1.47
C LEU A 364 7.95 8.13 -1.27
N GLU A 365 8.30 6.91 -0.87
CA GLU A 365 9.70 6.49 -0.75
C GLU A 365 10.47 6.63 -2.08
N ILE A 366 9.84 6.26 -3.19
CA ILE A 366 10.44 6.39 -4.53
C ILE A 366 10.65 7.86 -4.92
N LYS A 367 9.75 8.74 -4.49
CA LYS A 367 9.74 10.17 -4.84
C LYS A 367 10.34 11.08 -3.75
N GLY A 368 11.06 10.52 -2.78
CA GLY A 368 11.73 11.29 -1.74
C GLY A 368 10.76 12.10 -0.86
N GLY A 369 9.55 11.59 -0.63
CA GLY A 369 8.52 12.23 0.18
C GLY A 369 7.67 13.29 -0.53
N ASP A 370 7.91 13.60 -1.81
CA ASP A 370 7.02 14.49 -2.57
C ASP A 370 5.68 13.80 -2.83
N LYS A 371 4.65 14.21 -2.07
CA LYS A 371 3.28 13.71 -2.19
C LYS A 371 2.71 13.92 -3.59
N ARG A 372 2.92 15.08 -4.22
CA ARG A 372 2.36 15.36 -5.55
C ARG A 372 2.99 14.46 -6.61
N ALA A 373 4.31 14.27 -6.54
CA ALA A 373 5.01 13.36 -7.43
C ALA A 373 4.67 11.89 -7.18
N ALA A 374 4.40 11.49 -5.92
CA ALA A 374 3.97 10.14 -5.56
C ALA A 374 2.56 9.83 -6.09
N VAL A 375 1.59 10.75 -5.90
CA VAL A 375 0.25 10.62 -6.47
C VAL A 375 0.35 10.58 -8.01
N GLY A 376 1.19 11.41 -8.62
CA GLY A 376 1.45 11.40 -10.07
C GLY A 376 2.04 10.08 -10.59
N LEU A 377 2.98 9.46 -9.85
CA LEU A 377 3.56 8.17 -10.19
C LEU A 377 2.51 7.05 -10.16
N ILE A 378 1.62 7.04 -9.16
CA ILE A 378 0.55 6.04 -9.05
C ILE A 378 -0.46 6.20 -10.18
N ASP A 379 -0.90 7.43 -10.45
CA ASP A 379 -1.84 7.69 -11.54
C ASP A 379 -1.29 7.18 -12.89
N GLU A 380 -0.03 7.49 -13.20
CA GLU A 380 0.58 7.03 -14.45
C GLU A 380 0.80 5.50 -14.46
N ALA A 381 1.12 4.90 -13.30
CA ALA A 381 1.32 3.45 -13.19
C ALA A 381 0.01 2.68 -13.42
N VAL A 382 -1.13 3.22 -12.99
CA VAL A 382 -2.45 2.64 -13.23
C VAL A 382 -2.87 2.76 -14.71
N ARG A 383 -2.38 3.77 -15.43
CA ARG A 383 -2.77 4.05 -16.81
C ARG A 383 -2.15 3.09 -17.84
N VAL A 384 -0.91 2.66 -17.64
CA VAL A 384 -0.17 1.81 -18.60
C VAL A 384 -0.78 0.40 -18.77
N PRO A 385 -1.23 -0.29 -17.70
CA PRO A 385 -1.91 -1.59 -17.81
C PRO A 385 -3.35 -1.54 -18.35
N PHE A 386 -4.01 -0.37 -18.29
CA PHE A 386 -5.43 -0.17 -18.61
C PHE A 386 -5.81 -0.52 -20.05
N ALA A 387 -4.88 -0.33 -20.99
CA ALA A 387 -5.13 -0.64 -22.40
C ALA A 387 -5.29 -2.16 -22.64
N TRP A 388 -4.55 -3.00 -21.92
CA TRP A 388 -4.57 -4.45 -22.11
C TRP A 388 -5.82 -5.09 -21.49
N VAL A 389 -6.32 -4.53 -20.41
CA VAL A 389 -7.48 -5.07 -19.69
C VAL A 389 -8.80 -4.74 -20.38
N LYS A 390 -8.88 -3.57 -21.05
CA LYS A 390 -10.03 -3.17 -21.87
C LYS A 390 -10.35 -4.09 -23.03
N VAL A 391 -9.41 -4.96 -23.42
CA VAL A 391 -9.63 -5.90 -24.54
C VAL A 391 -10.35 -7.17 -24.11
N ILE A 392 -10.51 -7.41 -22.80
CA ILE A 392 -11.15 -8.62 -22.33
C ILE A 392 -12.63 -8.31 -21.98
N PRO A 393 -13.60 -9.06 -22.54
CA PRO A 393 -15.04 -8.83 -22.33
C PRO A 393 -15.50 -8.88 -20.87
N ARG A 394 -16.58 -8.14 -20.56
CA ARG A 394 -17.05 -7.87 -19.19
C ARG A 394 -17.63 -9.10 -18.50
N GLU A 395 -18.32 -9.92 -19.27
CA GLU A 395 -18.92 -11.15 -18.80
C GLU A 395 -17.88 -12.24 -18.48
N LYS A 396 -16.59 -11.99 -18.76
CA LYS A 396 -15.50 -12.95 -18.58
C LYS A 396 -14.63 -12.66 -17.36
N LEU A 397 -14.94 -11.67 -16.53
CA LEU A 397 -14.28 -11.57 -15.23
C LEU A 397 -15.08 -12.12 -14.06
N PRO A 398 -14.36 -12.63 -13.06
CA PRO A 398 -14.89 -12.78 -11.71
C PRO A 398 -15.24 -11.44 -11.07
N ALA A 399 -16.38 -11.38 -10.39
CA ALA A 399 -16.79 -10.26 -9.54
C ALA A 399 -16.18 -10.35 -8.12
N SER A 400 -14.86 -10.40 -8.00
CA SER A 400 -14.15 -10.48 -6.70
C SER A 400 -13.17 -9.32 -6.48
N VAL A 401 -13.06 -8.85 -5.23
CA VAL A 401 -12.19 -7.72 -4.85
C VAL A 401 -10.71 -8.01 -5.11
N ALA A 402 -10.29 -9.28 -5.05
CA ALA A 402 -8.89 -9.64 -5.27
C ALA A 402 -8.44 -9.33 -6.70
N LEU A 403 -9.31 -9.50 -7.69
CA LEU A 403 -8.99 -9.24 -9.08
C LEU A 403 -8.90 -7.73 -9.39
N GLU A 404 -9.67 -6.89 -8.68
CA GLU A 404 -9.54 -5.43 -8.72
C GLU A 404 -8.15 -4.95 -8.25
N ASN A 405 -7.53 -5.70 -7.32
CA ASN A 405 -6.27 -5.34 -6.66
C ASN A 405 -5.01 -5.98 -7.28
N PHE A 406 -5.13 -7.16 -7.93
CA PHE A 406 -3.98 -7.98 -8.37
C PHE A 406 -3.28 -7.45 -9.63
N LEU A 407 -4.01 -6.70 -10.46
CA LEU A 407 -3.47 -5.96 -11.59
C LEU A 407 -3.45 -4.50 -11.15
N LEU A 408 -2.26 -3.90 -11.01
CA LEU A 408 -2.03 -2.49 -10.59
C LEU A 408 -3.33 -1.68 -10.51
N PRO A 409 -3.80 -1.33 -9.30
CA PRO A 409 -5.21 -1.08 -8.98
C PRO A 409 -5.90 -0.21 -10.03
N GLY A 410 -6.68 -0.86 -10.88
CA GLY A 410 -7.32 -0.22 -12.04
C GLY A 410 -7.59 -1.13 -13.22
N ASN A 411 -7.39 -2.43 -13.07
CA ASN A 411 -7.48 -3.35 -14.18
C ASN A 411 -8.53 -4.44 -13.94
N LYS A 412 -9.81 -4.05 -13.98
CA LYS A 412 -10.77 -4.43 -15.05
C LYS A 412 -12.23 -4.36 -14.54
N GLU A 413 -13.12 -4.05 -15.49
CA GLU A 413 -14.59 -3.96 -15.38
C GLU A 413 -15.16 -2.92 -14.42
N ASP A 414 -15.37 -1.70 -14.95
CA ASP A 414 -16.03 -0.57 -14.27
C ASP A 414 -15.42 -0.10 -12.93
N GLY A 415 -14.42 -0.80 -12.36
CA GLY A 415 -13.97 -0.65 -10.98
C GLY A 415 -12.56 -0.07 -10.77
N SER A 416 -12.25 1.11 -11.31
CA SER A 416 -11.11 1.90 -10.79
C SER A 416 -11.53 2.98 -9.79
N ASP A 417 -12.58 2.75 -9.02
CA ASP A 417 -13.05 3.73 -8.04
C ASP A 417 -12.03 3.95 -6.92
N LYS A 418 -11.48 2.88 -6.36
CA LYS A 418 -10.53 2.96 -5.23
C LYS A 418 -9.25 3.73 -5.55
N SER A 419 -8.63 3.51 -6.72
CA SER A 419 -7.46 4.29 -7.10
C SER A 419 -7.84 5.74 -7.42
N ARG A 420 -8.99 5.99 -8.08
CA ARG A 420 -9.55 7.32 -8.35
C ARG A 420 -9.70 8.17 -7.09
N HIS A 421 -10.25 7.60 -6.02
CA HIS A 421 -10.43 8.30 -4.74
C HIS A 421 -9.11 8.78 -4.15
N TRP A 422 -8.03 8.02 -4.34
CA TRP A 422 -6.69 8.36 -3.86
C TRP A 422 -5.91 9.27 -4.81
N ASN A 423 -5.79 8.88 -6.08
CA ASN A 423 -4.94 9.54 -7.04
C ASN A 423 -5.58 10.82 -7.62
N VAL A 424 -6.92 10.85 -7.77
CA VAL A 424 -7.64 12.04 -8.22
C VAL A 424 -8.06 12.89 -7.04
N PHE A 425 -8.86 12.38 -6.10
CA PHE A 425 -9.40 13.22 -5.03
C PHE A 425 -8.42 13.42 -3.86
N GLY A 426 -7.68 12.40 -3.45
CA GLY A 426 -6.51 12.60 -2.59
C GLY A 426 -5.48 13.54 -3.23
N GLY A 427 -5.19 13.37 -4.53
CA GLY A 427 -4.34 14.26 -5.32
C GLY A 427 -4.82 15.71 -5.34
N ILE A 428 -6.08 15.97 -5.70
CA ILE A 428 -6.69 17.31 -5.75
C ILE A 428 -6.55 18.03 -4.41
N SER A 429 -6.63 17.30 -3.30
CA SER A 429 -6.43 17.88 -1.95
C SER A 429 -5.05 18.52 -1.77
N LEU A 430 -4.03 18.03 -2.47
CA LEU A 430 -2.68 18.59 -2.46
C LEU A 430 -2.51 19.81 -3.39
N TYR A 431 -3.39 19.97 -4.39
CA TYR A 431 -3.31 21.05 -5.38
C TYR A 431 -4.23 22.22 -5.08
N LYS A 432 -5.38 21.93 -4.46
CA LYS A 432 -6.40 22.91 -4.09
C LYS A 432 -6.53 22.94 -2.56
N SER A 433 -7.49 22.20 -2.03
CA SER A 433 -7.69 21.96 -0.61
C SER A 433 -8.47 20.66 -0.41
N PRO A 434 -8.40 20.04 0.78
CA PRO A 434 -9.26 18.91 1.14
C PRO A 434 -10.75 19.20 0.94
N GLU A 435 -11.21 20.40 1.29
CA GLU A 435 -12.61 20.83 1.14
C GLU A 435 -13.07 20.88 -0.31
N GLU A 436 -12.30 21.55 -1.16
CA GLU A 436 -12.60 21.63 -2.59
C GLU A 436 -12.57 20.25 -3.24
N SER A 437 -11.67 19.37 -2.77
CA SER A 437 -11.64 17.99 -3.23
C SER A 437 -12.93 17.23 -2.89
N LEU A 438 -13.42 17.35 -1.65
CA LEU A 438 -14.67 16.71 -1.23
C LEU A 438 -15.87 17.26 -2.01
N ARG A 439 -15.96 18.58 -2.24
CA ARG A 439 -17.05 19.17 -3.05
C ARG A 439 -17.06 18.63 -4.48
N LEU A 440 -15.89 18.50 -5.10
CA LEU A 440 -15.75 17.92 -6.44
C LEU A 440 -16.09 16.42 -6.46
N ALA A 441 -15.73 15.70 -5.41
CA ALA A 441 -16.08 14.29 -5.24
C ALA A 441 -17.60 14.12 -5.14
N LEU A 442 -18.26 14.83 -4.23
CA LEU A 442 -19.72 14.79 -4.08
C LEU A 442 -20.46 15.11 -5.39
N ALA A 443 -20.04 16.15 -6.10
CA ALA A 443 -20.62 16.50 -7.39
C ALA A 443 -20.46 15.40 -8.45
N ARG A 444 -19.32 14.68 -8.43
CA ARG A 444 -19.07 13.53 -9.31
C ARG A 444 -19.95 12.34 -8.94
N GLU A 445 -19.99 11.96 -7.67
CA GLU A 445 -20.74 10.79 -7.21
C GLU A 445 -22.25 10.99 -7.37
N VAL A 446 -22.76 12.21 -7.13
CA VAL A 446 -24.17 12.53 -7.42
C VAL A 446 -24.46 12.39 -8.91
N LYS A 447 -23.55 12.81 -9.79
CA LYS A 447 -23.74 12.63 -11.24
C LYS A 447 -23.89 11.16 -11.59
N ASP A 448 -23.03 10.29 -11.05
CA ASP A 448 -23.10 8.84 -11.29
C ASP A 448 -24.41 8.23 -10.74
N PHE A 449 -24.86 8.67 -9.57
CA PHE A 449 -26.18 8.30 -9.04
C PHE A 449 -27.33 8.73 -9.97
N ARG A 450 -27.31 9.97 -10.47
CA ARG A 450 -28.36 10.50 -11.35
C ARG A 450 -28.42 9.80 -12.70
N ASP A 451 -27.29 9.32 -13.21
CA ASP A 451 -27.22 8.62 -14.48
C ASP A 451 -28.01 7.28 -14.41
N ASN A 452 -28.10 6.61 -13.24
CA ASN A 452 -28.93 5.41 -13.02
C ASN A 452 -29.46 5.29 -11.56
N PRO A 453 -30.52 6.04 -11.17
CA PRO A 453 -30.97 6.09 -9.79
C PRO A 453 -31.54 4.75 -9.30
N SER A 454 -30.94 4.17 -8.26
CA SER A 454 -31.38 2.91 -7.66
C SER A 454 -30.82 2.75 -6.24
N PRO A 455 -31.36 1.83 -5.42
CA PRO A 455 -30.75 1.50 -4.12
C PRO A 455 -29.29 1.06 -4.25
N HIS A 456 -28.97 0.34 -5.32
CA HIS A 456 -27.59 -0.03 -5.64
C HIS A 456 -26.72 1.22 -5.87
N ALA A 457 -27.17 2.14 -6.72
CA ALA A 457 -26.45 3.38 -7.02
C ALA A 457 -26.29 4.29 -5.79
N MET A 458 -27.29 4.36 -4.90
CA MET A 458 -27.16 5.11 -3.64
C MET A 458 -26.14 4.45 -2.70
N THR A 459 -26.08 3.12 -2.69
CA THR A 459 -25.10 2.39 -1.87
C THR A 459 -23.68 2.70 -2.37
N GLU A 460 -23.48 2.66 -3.69
CA GLU A 460 -22.20 3.03 -4.31
C GLU A 460 -21.89 4.51 -4.06
N PHE A 461 -22.85 5.43 -4.19
CA PHE A 461 -22.66 6.85 -3.84
C PHE A 461 -22.09 7.02 -2.42
N ILE A 462 -22.67 6.34 -1.42
CA ILE A 462 -22.18 6.44 -0.03
C ILE A 462 -20.80 5.78 0.10
N ARG A 463 -20.60 4.60 -0.49
CA ARG A 463 -19.33 3.85 -0.45
C ARG A 463 -18.19 4.62 -1.12
N ASP A 464 -18.43 5.20 -2.28
CA ASP A 464 -17.46 6.00 -3.05
C ASP A 464 -17.16 7.31 -2.32
N THR A 465 -18.17 7.93 -1.68
CA THR A 465 -17.94 9.09 -0.81
C THR A 465 -17.06 8.73 0.39
N MET A 466 -17.30 7.59 1.06
CA MET A 466 -16.41 7.11 2.13
C MET A 466 -14.99 6.85 1.62
N ALA A 467 -14.84 6.27 0.43
CA ALA A 467 -13.54 6.01 -0.16
C ALA A 467 -12.81 7.29 -0.58
N ASN A 468 -13.53 8.29 -1.09
CA ASN A 468 -13.02 9.66 -1.33
C ASN A 468 -12.48 10.28 -0.04
N LEU A 469 -13.24 10.24 1.05
CA LEU A 469 -12.82 10.75 2.36
C LEU A 469 -11.55 10.04 2.86
N ASN A 470 -11.49 8.71 2.73
CA ASN A 470 -10.28 7.96 3.07
C ASN A 470 -9.08 8.39 2.20
N GLY A 471 -9.27 8.53 0.88
CA GLY A 471 -8.22 8.99 -0.03
C GLY A 471 -7.69 10.38 0.34
N ILE A 472 -8.59 11.32 0.65
CA ILE A 472 -8.24 12.66 1.15
C ILE A 472 -7.46 12.55 2.46
N TYR A 473 -8.00 11.80 3.43
CA TYR A 473 -7.42 11.64 4.75
C TYR A 473 -5.99 11.09 4.68
N TYR A 474 -5.78 9.95 4.01
CA TYR A 474 -4.47 9.30 3.99
C TYR A 474 -3.44 10.09 3.17
N VAL A 475 -3.81 10.59 1.99
CA VAL A 475 -2.86 11.36 1.16
C VAL A 475 -2.39 12.62 1.89
N VAL A 476 -3.27 13.27 2.64
CA VAL A 476 -2.93 14.49 3.41
C VAL A 476 -2.25 14.16 4.74
N SER A 477 -2.66 13.12 5.46
CA SER A 477 -2.17 12.81 6.82
C SER A 477 -0.90 11.96 6.86
N ILE A 478 -0.56 11.23 5.79
CA ILE A 478 0.72 10.50 5.74
C ILE A 478 1.86 11.53 5.74
N LYS A 479 2.70 11.53 6.77
CA LYS A 479 3.80 12.47 6.93
C LYS A 479 5.11 11.82 6.43
N PRO A 480 5.69 12.30 5.32
CA PRO A 480 6.90 11.70 4.76
C PRO A 480 8.11 11.77 5.69
N ASP A 481 8.17 12.77 6.56
CA ASP A 481 9.27 12.88 7.53
C ASP A 481 9.27 11.76 8.57
N LEU A 482 8.13 11.08 8.76
CA LEU A 482 8.05 9.86 9.57
C LEU A 482 8.53 8.62 8.77
N LEU A 483 8.55 8.70 7.44
CA LEU A 483 9.16 7.70 6.55
C LEU A 483 10.67 7.90 6.42
N ALA A 484 11.15 9.14 6.60
CA ALA A 484 12.57 9.47 6.55
C ALA A 484 13.28 8.78 7.72
N LYS A 485 14.06 7.76 7.38
CA LYS A 485 14.97 7.08 8.31
C LYS A 485 16.00 8.13 8.74
N LYS A 486 15.93 8.54 10.01
CA LYS A 486 17.00 9.35 10.61
C LYS A 486 18.30 8.55 10.68
#